data_AF-A0A920NQ65-F1
#
_entry.id   AF-A0A920NQ65-F1
#
_cell.length_a   1.000
_cell.length_b   1.000
_cell.length_c   1.000
_cell.angle_alpha   90.00
_cell.angle_beta   90.00
_cell.angle_gamma   90.00
#
_symmetry.space_group_name_H-M   'P 1'
#
loop_
_entity.id
_entity.type
_entity.pdbx_description
1 polymer ?
#
loop_
_entity_poly.entity_id
_entity_poly.type
_entity_poly.pdbx_seq_one_letter_code
_entity_poly.pdbx_strand_id
1 'polypeptide(L)'
;MERTAVGEINVVKKMLEIGSELGGEGNGGVILKEAHLGRDSLVGVAMVLNRMSQEKIPISKIHESLPQFHIIKDKIDLDKVDKD
;
A
#
# COMPACT_ATOMS: atom_id res chain seq x y z
N MET A 1 -5.39 1.31 -12.41
CA MET A 1 -4.84 0.64 -11.22
C MET A 1 -4.39 -0.74 -11.67
N GLU A 2 -3.10 -1.03 -11.64
CA GLU A 2 -2.53 -2.34 -11.99
C GLU A 2 -2.28 -3.17 -10.73
N ARG A 3 -2.41 -4.50 -10.81
CA ARG A 3 -2.16 -5.43 -9.69
C ARG A 3 -1.05 -6.40 -10.06
N THR A 4 -0.25 -6.78 -9.07
CA THR A 4 0.83 -7.77 -9.20
C THR A 4 0.63 -8.90 -8.20
N ALA A 5 1.40 -9.97 -8.34
CA ALA A 5 1.62 -10.89 -7.22
C ALA A 5 2.22 -10.15 -6.02
N VAL A 6 2.00 -10.68 -4.81
CA VAL A 6 2.52 -10.13 -3.55
C VAL A 6 4.06 -10.08 -3.59
N GLY A 7 4.65 -9.05 -2.98
CA GLY A 7 6.09 -8.86 -2.89
C GLY A 7 6.58 -7.61 -3.63
N GLU A 8 7.38 -6.79 -2.92
CA GLU A 8 7.97 -5.53 -3.41
C GLU A 8 8.62 -5.65 -4.79
N ILE A 9 9.40 -6.71 -5.04
CA ILE A 9 10.08 -6.94 -6.32
C ILE A 9 9.08 -7.00 -7.49
N ASN A 10 7.91 -7.61 -7.28
CA ASN A 10 6.88 -7.72 -8.31
C ASN A 10 6.24 -6.36 -8.60
N VAL A 11 6.00 -5.56 -7.55
CA VAL A 11 5.47 -4.20 -7.66
C VAL A 11 6.45 -3.31 -8.42
N VAL A 12 7.73 -3.29 -8.02
CA VAL A 12 8.78 -2.47 -8.66
C VAL A 12 8.96 -2.85 -10.13
N LYS A 13 9.00 -4.15 -10.47
CA LYS A 13 9.07 -4.60 -11.86
C LYS A 13 7.90 -4.06 -12.69
N LYS A 14 6.67 -4.16 -12.17
CA LYS A 14 5.49 -3.66 -12.89
C LYS A 14 5.49 -2.14 -13.00
N MET A 15 5.92 -1.42 -11.96
CA MET A 15 6.06 0.04 -12.01
C MET A 15 7.01 0.47 -13.13
N LEU A 16 8.16 -0.22 -13.28
CA LEU A 16 9.11 0.05 -14.36
C LEU A 16 8.53 -0.25 -15.75
N GLU A 17 7.82 -1.38 -15.88
CA GLU A 17 7.19 -1.80 -17.14
C GLU A 17 6.16 -0.79 -17.66
N ILE A 18 5.31 -0.26 -16.78
CA ILE A 18 4.22 0.65 -17.15
C ILE A 18 4.58 2.13 -17.00
N GLY A 19 5.79 2.45 -16.54
CA GLY A 19 6.20 3.82 -16.24
C GLY A 19 5.42 4.46 -15.08
N SER A 20 5.05 3.68 -14.05
CA SER A 20 4.34 4.21 -12.88
C SER A 20 5.28 4.97 -11.95
N GLU A 21 4.83 6.13 -11.46
CA GLU A 21 5.56 6.94 -10.48
C GLU A 21 5.25 6.53 -9.02
N LEU A 22 4.09 5.89 -8.79
CA LEU A 22 3.64 5.47 -7.46
C LEU A 22 3.28 3.98 -7.45
N GLY A 23 3.66 3.29 -6.38
CA GLY A 23 3.26 1.92 -6.09
C GLY A 23 3.18 1.68 -4.60
N GLY A 24 2.84 0.44 -4.23
CA GLY A 24 2.79 0.07 -2.82
C GLY A 24 2.22 -1.32 -2.59
N GLU A 25 2.29 -1.75 -1.34
CA GLU A 25 1.76 -3.02 -0.86
C GLU A 25 0.72 -2.80 0.24
N GLY A 26 -0.25 -3.71 0.35
CA GLY A 26 -1.36 -3.61 1.30
C GLY A 26 -0.96 -3.71 2.79
N ASN A 27 0.33 -3.92 3.10
CA ASN A 27 0.88 -3.84 4.44
C ASN A 27 1.22 -2.40 4.88
N GLY A 28 1.01 -1.40 4.00
CA GLY A 28 1.31 0.00 4.25
C GLY A 28 2.61 0.50 3.63
N GLY A 29 3.34 -0.35 2.91
CA GLY A 29 4.54 0.07 2.18
C GLY A 29 4.20 0.90 0.95
N VAL A 30 4.73 2.12 0.88
CA VAL A 30 4.58 3.04 -0.26
C VAL A 30 5.90 3.09 -1.03
N ILE A 31 5.84 3.07 -2.36
CA ILE A 31 6.99 3.20 -3.25
C ILE A 31 6.79 4.45 -4.09
N LEU A 32 7.67 5.43 -3.95
CA LEU A 32 7.68 6.65 -4.75
C LEU A 32 8.95 6.66 -5.62
N LYS A 33 8.76 6.56 -6.94
CA LYS A 33 9.87 6.46 -7.89
C LYS A 33 10.82 7.65 -7.83
N GLU A 34 10.31 8.85 -7.56
CA GLU A 34 11.11 10.08 -7.39
C GLU A 34 12.08 10.03 -6.20
N ALA A 35 11.78 9.21 -5.18
CA ALA A 35 12.65 9.02 -4.02
C ALA A 35 13.62 7.85 -4.24
N HIS A 36 13.08 6.63 -4.36
CA HIS A 36 13.79 5.41 -4.76
C HIS A 36 12.82 4.26 -5.01
N LEU A 37 13.29 3.19 -5.66
CA LEU A 37 12.47 2.00 -5.98
C LEU A 37 12.47 0.96 -4.86
N GLY A 38 11.94 1.35 -3.70
CA GLY A 38 11.76 0.50 -2.52
C GLY A 38 10.63 1.03 -1.64
N ARG A 39 10.11 0.20 -0.73
CA ARG A 39 9.09 0.69 0.22
C ARG A 39 9.75 1.60 1.24
N ASP A 40 9.22 2.81 1.37
CA ASP A 40 9.71 3.80 2.32
C ASP A 40 8.57 4.40 3.16
N SER A 41 8.62 4.11 4.46
CA SER A 41 7.64 4.63 5.42
C SER A 41 7.75 6.13 5.66
N LEU A 42 8.95 6.72 5.61
CA LEU A 42 9.15 8.15 5.81
C LEU A 42 8.59 8.94 4.62
N VAL A 43 8.78 8.42 3.40
CA VAL A 43 8.13 8.97 2.21
C VAL A 43 6.61 8.89 2.36
N GLY A 44 6.06 7.75 2.77
CA GLY A 44 4.63 7.60 3.03
C GLY A 44 4.09 8.62 4.05
N VAL A 45 4.79 8.81 5.17
CA VAL A 45 4.44 9.80 6.19
C VAL A 45 4.51 11.22 5.63
N ALA A 46 5.57 11.56 4.88
CA ALA A 46 5.71 12.87 4.26
C ALA A 46 4.56 13.18 3.29
N MET A 47 4.12 12.20 2.49
CA MET A 47 2.97 12.35 1.59
C MET A 47 1.67 12.63 2.36
N VAL A 48 1.42 11.92 3.46
CA VAL A 48 0.25 12.14 4.32
C VAL A 48 0.29 13.53 4.96
N LEU A 49 1.43 13.92 5.53
CA LEU A 49 1.61 15.24 6.15
C LEU A 49 1.47 16.38 5.12
N ASN A 50 1.98 16.19 3.90
CA ASN A 50 1.82 17.13 2.80
C ASN A 50 0.34 17.29 2.40
N ARG A 51 -0.44 16.20 2.38
CA ARG A 51 -1.89 16.30 2.14
C ARG A 51 -2.59 17.07 3.26
N MET A 52 -2.25 16.78 4.51
CA MET A 52 -2.81 17.47 5.67
C MET A 52 -2.49 18.96 5.68
N SER A 53 -1.28 19.36 5.26
CA SER A 53 -0.87 20.78 5.22
C SER A 53 -1.65 21.59 4.17
N GLN A 54 -2.03 20.96 3.06
CA GLN A 54 -2.82 21.57 1.99
C GLN A 54 -4.30 21.74 2.37
N GLU A 55 -4.90 20.74 2.99
CA GLU A 55 -6.34 20.74 3.30
C GLU A 55 -6.69 21.35 4.66
N LYS A 56 -5.72 21.43 5.58
CA LYS A 56 -5.90 21.94 6.95
C LYS A 56 -7.02 21.25 7.74
N ILE A 57 -7.27 19.97 7.45
CA ILE A 57 -8.22 19.13 8.18
C ILE A 57 -7.49 18.01 8.93
N PRO A 58 -8.08 17.50 10.03
CA PRO A 58 -7.53 16.33 10.72
C PRO A 58 -7.46 15.10 9.81
N ILE A 59 -6.47 14.23 10.04
CA ILE A 59 -6.32 12.98 9.27
C ILE A 59 -7.57 12.09 9.32
N SER A 60 -8.35 12.14 10.41
CA SER A 60 -9.63 11.42 10.52
C SER A 60 -10.62 11.85 9.45
N LYS A 61 -10.68 13.14 9.09
CA LYS A 61 -11.56 13.65 8.03
C LYS A 61 -11.10 13.25 6.64
N ILE A 62 -9.79 13.20 6.41
CA ILE A 62 -9.22 12.64 5.18
C ILE A 62 -9.60 11.17 5.06
N HIS A 63 -9.38 10.39 6.13
CA HIS A 63 -9.73 8.98 6.18
C HIS A 63 -11.23 8.74 5.95
N GLU A 64 -12.12 9.50 6.61
CA GLU A 64 -13.58 9.42 6.44
C GLU A 64 -14.04 9.69 4.99
N SER A 65 -13.31 10.50 4.23
CA SER A 65 -13.63 10.82 2.84
C SER A 65 -13.31 9.71 1.84
N LEU A 66 -12.47 8.74 2.23
CA LEU A 66 -12.10 7.60 1.39
C LEU A 66 -13.16 6.48 1.53
N PRO A 67 -13.34 5.63 0.50
CA PRO A 67 -14.20 4.46 0.61
C PRO A 67 -13.81 3.57 1.79
N GLN A 68 -14.78 3.27 2.66
CA GLN A 68 -14.57 2.43 3.83
C GLN A 68 -14.83 0.96 3.45
N PHE A 69 -13.78 0.14 3.50
CA PHE A 69 -13.87 -1.31 3.27
C PHE A 69 -13.42 -2.07 4.52
N HIS A 70 -14.12 -3.15 4.83
CA HIS A 70 -13.75 -4.05 5.93
C HIS A 70 -13.13 -5.34 5.37
N ILE A 71 -11.93 -5.68 5.83
CA ILE A 71 -11.25 -6.92 5.44
C ILE A 71 -11.45 -7.95 6.55
N ILE A 72 -12.11 -9.06 6.23
CA ILE A 72 -12.14 -10.26 7.08
C ILE A 72 -10.93 -11.10 6.69
N LYS A 73 -9.94 -11.18 7.58
CA LYS A 73 -8.79 -12.07 7.42
C LYS A 73 -8.99 -13.27 8.32
N ASP A 74 -9.02 -14.44 7.72
CA ASP A 74 -9.03 -15.71 8.43
C ASP A 74 -7.80 -16.54 8.02
N LYS A 75 -7.40 -17.47 8.88
CA LYS A 75 -6.27 -18.36 8.64
C LYS A 75 -6.66 -19.76 9.09
N ILE A 76 -6.54 -20.71 8.16
CA ILE A 76 -6.68 -22.13 8.47
C ILE A 76 -5.28 -22.71 8.67
N ASP A 77 -5.12 -23.46 9.75
CA ASP A 77 -3.91 -24.21 10.04
C ASP A 77 -3.99 -25.57 9.34
N LEU A 78 -3.13 -25.79 8.34
CA LEU A 78 -3.14 -27.01 7.53
C LEU A 78 -2.49 -28.20 8.25
N ASP A 79 -1.76 -27.99 9.35
CA ASP A 79 -1.16 -29.09 10.12
C ASP A 79 -2.21 -29.89 10.90
N LYS A 80 -3.43 -29.35 11.03
CA LYS A 80 -4.57 -29.97 11.74
C LYS A 80 -5.67 -30.46 10.80
N VAL A 81 -5.46 -30.34 9.49
CA VAL A 81 -6.39 -30.82 8.47
C VAL A 81 -5.94 -32.21 8.08
N ASP A 82 -6.81 -33.20 8.34
CA ASP A 82 -6.59 -34.56 7.88
C ASP A 82 -6.42 -34.56 6.35
N LYS A 83 -5.37 -35.20 5.84
CA LYS A 83 -4.98 -35.12 4.42
C LYS A 83 -5.67 -36.15 3.53
N ASP A 84 -6.67 -36.83 4.05
CA ASP A 84 -7.45 -37.85 3.36
C ASP A 84 -8.71 -37.29 2.69
#